data_AF-A0AAV4EPF1-F1
#
_entry.id   AF-A0AAV4EPF1-F1
#
_cell.length_a   1.000
_cell.length_b   1.000
_cell.length_c   1.000
_cell.angle_alpha   90.00
_cell.angle_beta   90.00
_cell.angle_gamma   90.00
#
_symmetry.space_group_name_H-M   'P 1'
#
loop_
_entity.id
_entity.type
_entity.pdbx_description
1 polymer ?
#
loop_
_entity_poly.entity_id
_entity_poly.type
_entity_poly.pdbx_seq_one_letter_code
_entity_poly.pdbx_strand_id
1 'polypeptide(L)'
;MRFKDVCQKDLKTCRIQSAKLQVEVSNRTAWQAKVKEIIQSATRKENWREIKHITSRQQRTQPVLLTPPLPLTSDYTCSKCQRCCKSRVGLFNHSRHRRCSEIDSIEIISKDRSLP
;
A
#
# COMPACT_ATOMS: atom_id res chain seq x y z
N MET A 1 28.22 -7.07 9.90
CA MET A 1 28.91 -6.79 8.61
C MET A 1 29.87 -5.63 8.83
N ARG A 2 31.06 -5.65 8.22
CA ARG A 2 32.02 -4.55 8.37
C ARG A 2 31.59 -3.39 7.48
N PHE A 3 31.84 -2.16 7.93
CA PHE A 3 31.50 -0.93 7.19
C PHE A 3 31.97 -0.96 5.73
N LYS A 4 33.20 -1.43 5.51
CA LYS A 4 33.80 -1.60 4.18
C LYS A 4 32.94 -2.44 3.22
N ASP A 5 32.33 -3.52 3.72
CA ASP A 5 31.53 -4.44 2.89
C ASP A 5 30.22 -3.77 2.44
N VAL A 6 29.63 -2.97 3.33
CA VAL A 6 28.42 -2.17 3.04
C VAL A 6 28.75 -1.14 1.97
N CYS A 7 29.81 -0.36 2.14
CA CYS A 7 30.22 0.63 1.14
C CYS A 7 30.54 -0.01 -0.22
N GLN A 8 31.22 -1.15 -0.23
CA GLN A 8 31.55 -1.84 -1.48
C GLN A 8 30.29 -2.39 -2.18
N LYS A 9 29.29 -2.88 -1.42
CA LYS A 9 27.99 -3.30 -1.94
C LYS A 9 27.21 -2.12 -2.50
N ASP A 10 27.21 -0.98 -1.82
CA ASP A 10 26.48 0.21 -2.25
C ASP A 10 27.09 0.80 -3.52
N LEU A 11 28.42 0.88 -3.60
CA LEU A 11 29.12 1.29 -4.82
C LEU A 11 28.76 0.40 -6.01
N LYS A 12 28.74 -0.93 -5.83
CA LYS A 12 28.30 -1.88 -6.87
C LYS A 12 26.84 -1.67 -7.26
N THR A 13 25.97 -1.42 -6.30
CA THR A 13 24.53 -1.14 -6.53
C THR A 13 24.34 0.12 -7.36
N CYS A 14 25.15 1.15 -7.09
CA CYS A 14 25.20 2.40 -7.83
C CYS A 14 25.97 2.30 -9.16
N ARG A 15 26.49 1.11 -9.52
CA ARG A 15 27.33 0.86 -10.71
C ARG A 15 28.60 1.71 -10.77
N ILE A 16 29.16 2.05 -9.61
CA ILE A 16 30.40 2.82 -9.47
C ILE A 16 31.57 1.85 -9.24
N GLN A 17 32.61 1.96 -10.07
CA GLN A 17 33.79 1.11 -9.91
C GLN A 17 34.65 1.61 -8.74
N SER A 18 34.81 0.80 -7.70
CA SER A 18 35.62 1.18 -6.52
C SER A 18 37.06 1.57 -6.87
N ALA A 19 37.66 0.93 -7.89
CA ALA A 19 39.02 1.21 -8.35
C ALA A 19 39.17 2.54 -9.12
N LYS A 20 38.08 3.07 -9.69
CA LYS A 20 38.08 4.33 -10.46
C LYS A 20 37.44 5.49 -9.71
N LEU A 21 36.97 5.25 -8.49
CA LEU A 21 36.25 6.23 -7.68
C LEU A 21 37.04 7.53 -7.49
N GLN A 22 38.35 7.43 -7.24
CA GLN A 22 39.18 8.63 -7.07
C GLN A 22 39.17 9.51 -8.33
N VAL A 23 39.35 8.91 -9.51
CA VAL A 23 39.36 9.61 -10.81
C VAL A 23 37.99 10.23 -11.09
N GLU A 24 36.91 9.50 -10.82
CA GLU A 24 35.54 10.01 -11.03
C GLU A 24 35.20 11.17 -10.09
N VAL A 25 35.61 11.09 -8.83
CA VAL A 25 35.32 12.13 -7.82
C VAL A 25 36.19 13.38 -8.00
N SER A 26 37.38 13.26 -8.62
CA SER A 26 38.22 14.41 -8.96
C SER A 26 37.49 15.44 -9.83
N ASN A 27 36.63 14.99 -10.75
CA ASN A 27 35.75 15.90 -11.50
C ASN A 27 34.43 16.08 -10.75
N ARG A 28 34.37 17.11 -9.90
CA ARG A 28 33.20 17.40 -9.04
C ARG A 28 31.89 17.53 -9.82
N THR A 29 31.90 18.23 -10.96
CA THR A 29 30.67 18.46 -11.75
C THR A 29 30.19 17.18 -12.41
N ALA A 30 31.11 16.41 -13.01
CA ALA A 30 30.78 15.12 -13.61
C ALA A 30 30.28 14.12 -12.55
N TRP A 31 30.91 14.10 -11.37
CA TRP A 31 30.49 13.29 -10.24
C TRP A 31 29.08 13.65 -9.77
N GLN A 32 28.77 14.93 -9.61
CA GLN A 32 27.43 15.39 -9.21
C GLN A 32 26.36 14.99 -10.23
N ALA A 33 26.64 15.15 -11.53
CA ALA A 33 25.74 14.71 -12.59
C ALA A 33 25.51 13.20 -12.53
N LYS A 34 26.57 12.41 -12.31
CA LYS A 34 26.48 10.95 -12.20
C LYS A 34 25.66 10.50 -11.01
N VAL A 35 25.89 11.08 -9.83
CA VAL A 35 25.11 10.77 -8.62
C VAL A 35 23.65 11.13 -8.81
N LYS A 36 23.36 12.29 -9.43
CA LYS A 36 21.99 12.70 -9.76
C LYS A 36 21.32 11.69 -10.70
N GLU A 37 22.01 11.23 -11.74
CA GLU A 37 21.50 10.21 -12.67
C GLU A 37 21.18 8.90 -11.94
N ILE A 38 22.10 8.43 -11.08
CA ILE A 38 21.92 7.21 -10.29
C ILE A 38 20.67 7.33 -9.40
N ILE A 39 20.55 8.42 -8.64
CA ILE A 39 19.38 8.66 -7.77
C ILE A 39 18.10 8.74 -8.60
N GLN A 40 18.09 9.51 -9.68
CA GLN A 40 16.92 9.63 -10.56
C GLN A 40 16.50 8.29 -11.16
N SER A 41 17.46 7.46 -11.55
CA SER A 41 17.19 6.12 -12.09
C SER A 41 16.57 5.20 -11.02
N ALA A 42 17.04 5.27 -9.78
CA ALA A 42 16.50 4.52 -8.66
C ALA A 42 15.08 4.99 -8.31
N THR A 43 14.86 6.31 -8.20
CA THR A 43 13.54 6.89 -7.94
C THR A 43 12.54 6.55 -9.05
N ARG A 44 12.94 6.62 -10.33
CA ARG A 44 12.09 6.23 -11.46
C ARG A 44 11.66 4.78 -11.37
N LYS A 45 12.58 3.88 -10.98
CA LYS A 45 12.28 2.45 -10.79
C LYS A 45 11.28 2.21 -9.67
N GLU A 46 11.41 2.94 -8.56
CA GLU A 46 10.49 2.82 -7.42
C GLU A 46 9.11 3.38 -7.74
N ASN A 47 9.04 4.58 -8.33
CA ASN A 47 7.79 5.17 -8.79
C ASN A 47 7.04 4.25 -9.79
N TRP A 48 7.77 3.60 -10.70
CA TRP A 48 7.18 2.61 -11.61
C TRP A 48 6.58 1.40 -10.88
N ARG A 49 7.22 0.92 -9.81
CA ARG A 49 6.69 -0.17 -8.98
C ARG A 49 5.41 0.27 -8.29
N GLU A 50 5.42 1.46 -7.70
CA GLU A 50 4.26 2.04 -7.04
C GLU A 50 3.08 2.20 -8.00
N ILE A 51 3.31 2.81 -9.17
CA ILE A 51 2.29 2.96 -10.22
C ILE A 51 1.74 1.58 -10.61
N LYS A 52 2.60 0.59 -10.85
CA LYS A 52 2.16 -0.79 -11.17
C LYS A 52 1.26 -1.37 -10.08
N HIS A 53 1.61 -1.19 -8.81
CA HIS A 53 0.78 -1.68 -7.71
C HIS A 53 -0.56 -0.95 -7.63
N ILE A 54 -0.58 0.37 -7.80
CA ILE A 54 -1.81 1.18 -7.79
C ILE A 54 -2.71 0.81 -8.96
N THR A 55 -2.18 0.78 -10.19
CA THR A 55 -2.95 0.41 -11.38
C THR A 55 -3.51 -1.00 -11.28
N SER A 56 -2.74 -1.96 -10.75
CA SER A 56 -3.25 -3.32 -10.53
C SER A 56 -4.39 -3.37 -9.51
N ARG A 57 -4.29 -2.58 -8.43
CA ARG A 57 -5.40 -2.43 -7.46
C ARG A 57 -6.62 -1.81 -8.12
N GLN A 58 -6.46 -0.73 -8.88
CA GLN A 58 -7.56 -0.08 -9.58
C GLN A 58 -8.26 -1.03 -10.56
N GLN A 59 -7.50 -1.81 -11.33
CA GLN A 59 -8.07 -2.85 -12.21
C GLN A 59 -8.89 -3.90 -11.44
N ARG A 60 -8.45 -4.32 -10.25
CA ARG A 60 -9.20 -5.26 -9.39
C ARG A 60 -10.44 -4.63 -8.76
N THR A 61 -10.40 -3.34 -8.46
CA THR A 61 -11.49 -2.60 -7.82
C THR A 61 -12.38 -1.91 -8.85
N GLN A 62 -12.24 -2.21 -10.15
CA GLN A 62 -13.10 -1.63 -11.18
C GLN A 62 -14.56 -1.83 -10.76
N PRO A 63 -15.33 -0.74 -10.59
CA PRO A 63 -16.71 -0.86 -10.18
C PRO A 63 -17.42 -1.68 -11.24
N VAL A 64 -18.09 -2.75 -10.82
CA VAL A 64 -19.04 -3.49 -11.64
C VAL A 64 -20.20 -2.52 -11.92
N LEU A 65 -20.01 -1.61 -12.88
CA LEU A 65 -21.02 -0.62 -13.30
C LEU A 65 -22.15 -1.24 -14.13
N LEU A 66 -22.18 -2.58 -14.22
CA LEU A 66 -23.18 -3.34 -14.97
C LEU A 66 -24.17 -4.09 -14.07
N THR A 67 -24.04 -3.99 -12.74
CA THR A 67 -25.03 -4.55 -11.83
C THR A 67 -25.84 -3.39 -11.25
N PRO A 68 -27.18 -3.34 -11.45
CA PRO A 68 -28.03 -2.41 -10.73
C PRO A 68 -27.68 -2.49 -9.23
N PRO A 69 -27.62 -1.36 -8.50
CA PRO A 69 -27.40 -1.41 -7.08
C PRO A 69 -28.44 -2.36 -6.49
N LEU A 70 -28.00 -3.55 -6.06
CA LEU A 70 -28.83 -4.44 -5.26
C LEU A 70 -29.31 -3.59 -4.09
N PRO A 71 -30.60 -3.60 -3.78
CA PRO A 71 -31.15 -2.73 -2.75
C PRO A 71 -30.31 -2.91 -1.48
N LEU A 72 -29.71 -1.81 -1.02
CA LEU A 72 -28.86 -1.71 0.18
C LEU A 72 -29.64 -2.03 1.47
N THR A 73 -30.85 -2.55 1.34
CA THR A 73 -31.82 -2.82 2.40
C THR A 73 -31.97 -4.30 2.73
N SER A 74 -31.18 -5.20 2.12
CA SER A 74 -31.11 -6.57 2.64
C SER A 74 -30.27 -6.55 3.93
N ASP A 75 -30.89 -6.20 5.06
CA ASP A 75 -30.28 -6.33 6.37
C ASP A 75 -29.88 -7.80 6.59
N TYR A 76 -28.57 -8.05 6.71
CA TYR A 76 -28.05 -9.41 6.88
C TYR A 76 -28.04 -9.75 8.37
N THR A 77 -29.07 -10.44 8.83
CA THR A 77 -29.26 -10.71 10.26
C THR A 77 -28.62 -12.03 10.69
N CYS A 78 -27.91 -12.02 11.83
CA CYS A 78 -27.37 -13.24 12.42
C CYS A 78 -28.44 -14.06 13.15
N SER A 79 -28.63 -15.33 12.80
CA SER A 79 -29.61 -16.20 13.48
C SER A 79 -29.30 -16.47 14.95
N LYS A 80 -28.07 -16.23 15.41
CA LYS A 80 -27.64 -16.54 16.80
C LYS A 80 -27.87 -15.39 17.78
N CYS A 81 -27.72 -14.14 17.34
CA CYS A 81 -27.86 -12.95 18.20
C CYS A 81 -28.66 -11.82 17.57
N GLN A 82 -29.26 -12.06 16.40
CA GLN A 82 -30.12 -11.13 15.68
C GLN A 82 -29.48 -9.79 15.33
N ARG A 83 -28.14 -9.72 15.29
CA ARG A 83 -27.42 -8.52 14.86
C ARG A 83 -27.58 -8.30 13.35
N CYS A 84 -28.04 -7.12 12.96
CA CYS A 84 -28.09 -6.68 11.57
C CYS A 84 -26.70 -6.26 11.08
N CYS A 85 -26.23 -6.88 10.00
CA CYS A 85 -24.98 -6.56 9.35
C CYS A 85 -25.23 -5.82 8.03
N LYS A 86 -24.42 -4.79 7.75
CA LYS A 86 -24.51 -3.98 6.52
C LYS A 86 -24.00 -4.71 5.26
N SER A 87 -23.47 -5.93 5.40
CA SER A 87 -23.00 -6.75 4.28
C SER A 87 -22.92 -8.24 4.64
N ARG A 88 -22.95 -9.10 3.62
CA ARG A 88 -22.79 -10.56 3.76
C ARG A 88 -21.42 -10.96 4.32
N VAL A 89 -20.36 -10.23 3.99
CA VAL A 89 -19.00 -10.44 4.56
C VAL A 89 -18.98 -10.07 6.04
N GLY A 90 -19.67 -8.99 6.43
CA GLY A 90 -19.84 -8.60 7.83
C GLY A 90 -20.54 -9.69 8.64
N LEU A 91 -21.64 -10.25 8.11
CA LEU A 91 -22.34 -11.37 8.72
C LEU A 91 -21.45 -12.62 8.83
N PHE A 92 -20.68 -12.96 7.79
CA PHE A 92 -19.78 -14.11 7.82
C PHE A 92 -18.70 -13.98 8.91
N ASN A 93 -18.02 -12.84 8.97
CA ASN A 93 -17.01 -12.57 10.00
C ASN A 93 -17.61 -12.58 11.40
N HIS A 94 -18.79 -11.98 11.56
CA HIS A 94 -19.53 -11.98 12.81
C HIS A 94 -19.92 -13.40 13.26
N SER A 95 -20.45 -14.22 12.34
CA SER A 95 -20.86 -15.61 12.63
C SER A 95 -19.70 -16.54 13.00
N ARG A 96 -18.49 -16.22 12.54
CA ARG A 96 -17.26 -16.97 12.83
C ARG A 96 -16.71 -16.67 14.22
N HIS A 97 -17.05 -15.52 14.80
CA HIS A 97 -16.55 -15.12 16.11
C HIS A 97 -17.23 -15.92 17.23
N ARG A 98 -16.43 -16.47 18.15
CA ARG A 98 -16.92 -17.28 19.29
C ARG A 98 -17.87 -16.49 20.20
N ARG A 99 -17.72 -15.16 20.25
CA ARG A 99 -18.56 -14.23 21.02
C ARG A 99 -19.72 -13.65 20.20
N CYS A 100 -20.21 -14.38 19.19
CA CYS A 100 -21.43 -14.00 18.45
C CYS A 100 -22.64 -13.77 19.39
N SER A 101 -22.58 -14.21 20.65
CA SER A 101 -23.55 -14.00 21.72
C SER A 101 -23.34 -12.74 22.57
N GLU A 102 -22.25 -11.97 22.37
CA GLU A 102 -21.94 -10.79 23.17
C GLU A 102 -22.07 -9.54 22.29
N ILE A 103 -22.94 -8.63 22.73
CA ILE A 103 -23.33 -7.40 22.04
C ILE A 103 -22.14 -6.44 22.06
N ASP A 104 -21.14 -6.66 21.20
CA ASP A 104 -20.08 -5.67 21.00
C ASP A 104 -20.63 -4.59 20.07
N SER A 105 -21.27 -3.60 20.68
CA SER A 105 -21.52 -2.26 20.16
C SER A 105 -20.20 -1.60 19.76
N ILE A 106 -19.60 -2.05 18.65
CA ILE A 106 -18.68 -1.21 17.90
C ILE A 106 -19.57 -0.33 17.04
N GLU A 107 -20.05 0.76 17.64
CA GLU A 107 -20.38 1.97 16.90
C GLU A 107 -19.13 2.37 16.13
N ILE A 108 -19.06 1.97 14.86
CA ILE A 108 -18.15 2.61 13.93
C ILE A 108 -18.70 4.02 13.76
N ILE A 109 -18.08 4.95 14.49
CA ILE A 109 -18.14 6.39 14.35
C ILE A 109 -18.26 6.73 12.87
N SER A 110 -19.47 7.10 12.47
CA SER A 110 -19.79 7.69 11.17
C SER A 110 -21.10 8.45 11.37
N LYS A 111 -21.02 9.54 12.14
CA LYS A 111 -22.10 10.50 12.26
C LYS A 111 -21.49 11.90 12.28
N ASP A 112 -21.75 12.60 11.18
CA ASP A 112 -21.86 14.06 11.07
C ASP A 112 -20.66 14.95 11.44
N ARG A 113 -19.81 15.20 10.44
CA ARG A 113 -19.24 16.56 10.26
C ARG A 113 -20.25 17.38 9.47
N SER A 114 -21.34 17.78 10.13
CA SER A 114 -22.18 18.88 9.68
C SER A 114 -21.53 20.19 10.13
N LEU A 115 -21.34 21.10 9.17
CA LEU A 115 -20.78 22.44 9.35
C LEU A 115 -21.65 23.29 10.31
N PRO A 116 -21.04 24.22 11.03
CA PRO A 116 -21.52 25.61 11.13
C PRO A 116 -20.82 26.51 10.10
#